data_AF-A0A8S1W7W6-F1
#
_entry.id   AF-A0A8S1W7W6-F1
#
_cell.length_a   1.000
_cell.length_b   1.000
_cell.length_c   1.000
_cell.angle_alpha   90.00
_cell.angle_beta   90.00
_cell.angle_gamma   90.00
#
_symmetry.space_group_name_H-M   'P 1'
#
loop_
_entity.id
_entity.type
_entity.pdbx_description
1 polymer ?
#
loop_
_entity_poly.entity_id
_entity_poly.type
_entity_poly.pdbx_seq_one_letter_code
_entity_poly.pdbx_strand_id
1 'polypeptide(L)'
;MDQQNNCDEVKQKEMLLKTEILDKGYDSEAFINFMEQQKDNGGQDIDMWTYQELTLAIASFQQINQPQQDQQIQNIGFGKQSDCEDKKLQNVEQDEQNLKKEQTQSSLLNEFNKDNDVKSNFSKIHLCKVQDKKEFLLSNEIKVQITKYQRIPGGIFTSSYYSYTVQTDPIGWIVQRRYSDFLWLRELLCKIYPGINVAPLPKKTVLKNEKELYLQKRMKFLEKFLKSIFNCELLRHDKWFYAFLSSKEEKEFKQIQKLSTQVQKVTKLEQIISMDGKIQLEINENLNAYNLEATQLVNSVDICYKKLRKESKQLLLDFDQLSNTIFNMGSTCAELYQLSNKFNQSIPQGKISQLDIFYISMNNMLVQWGNNLTSQIKIVQEELCYFFKFHHHSILVLKEFMKQKEHAQQEYERFKSRLEQKKNKLFTSQDFNRWEIPAVQLKAFQDSNLTQNKEFSFQIMLPQETIIQEDLKNIFAYYNNQSYLEVTKLFENTVSEFSDHFTTFCSLQKEQIAEQKLIWDQSIVNLTNLQYPKELIKKCT
;
A
#
# COMPACT_ATOMS: atom_id res chain seq x y z
N MET A 1 -41.54 -6.19 18.36
CA MET A 1 -42.30 -5.46 17.33
C MET A 1 -41.77 -4.05 17.13
N ASP A 2 -41.44 -3.32 18.20
CA ASP A 2 -40.97 -1.91 18.10
C ASP A 2 -39.62 -1.72 17.37
N GLN A 3 -38.67 -2.65 17.50
CA GLN A 3 -37.40 -2.58 16.76
C GLN A 3 -37.53 -2.83 15.25
N GLN A 4 -38.56 -3.55 14.83
CA GLN A 4 -38.79 -3.88 13.41
C GLN A 4 -39.51 -2.73 12.70
N ASN A 5 -40.48 -2.12 13.38
CA ASN A 5 -41.16 -0.91 12.90
C ASN A 5 -40.19 0.29 12.76
N ASN A 6 -39.25 0.47 13.70
CA ASN A 6 -38.25 1.53 13.61
C ASN A 6 -37.27 1.31 12.43
N CYS A 7 -36.84 0.06 12.20
CA CYS A 7 -35.96 -0.27 11.07
C CYS A 7 -36.62 -0.04 9.70
N ASP A 8 -37.94 -0.22 9.59
CA ASP A 8 -38.68 0.04 8.35
C ASP A 8 -38.92 1.53 8.11
N GLU A 9 -39.10 2.33 9.18
CA GLU A 9 -39.24 3.78 9.08
C GLU A 9 -37.95 4.47 8.63
N VAL A 10 -36.79 4.03 9.13
CA VAL A 10 -35.47 4.57 8.72
C VAL A 10 -35.22 4.32 7.24
N LYS A 11 -35.52 3.11 6.73
CA LYS A 11 -35.38 2.80 5.30
C LYS A 11 -36.27 3.67 4.42
N GLN A 12 -37.50 3.96 4.88
CA GLN A 12 -38.41 4.84 4.14
C GLN A 12 -37.86 6.27 4.07
N LYS A 13 -37.28 6.79 5.16
CA LYS A 13 -36.61 8.09 5.17
C LYS A 13 -35.37 8.11 4.28
N GLU A 14 -34.52 7.09 4.33
CA GLU A 14 -33.35 6.96 3.44
C GLU A 14 -33.75 6.90 1.96
N MET A 15 -34.82 6.19 1.64
CA MET A 15 -35.35 6.10 0.28
C MET A 15 -35.92 7.45 -0.19
N LEU A 16 -36.67 8.15 0.66
CA LEU A 16 -37.19 9.49 0.37
C LEU A 16 -36.04 10.47 0.05
N LEU A 17 -35.01 10.48 0.89
CA LEU A 17 -33.83 11.31 0.72
C LEU A 17 -33.09 11.02 -0.59
N LYS A 18 -32.95 9.74 -0.94
CA LYS A 18 -32.37 9.34 -2.23
C LYS A 18 -33.19 9.85 -3.41
N THR A 19 -34.50 9.60 -3.41
CA THR A 19 -35.37 9.95 -4.54
C THR A 19 -35.53 11.46 -4.72
N GLU A 20 -35.61 12.21 -3.63
CA GLU A 20 -35.96 13.63 -3.69
C GLU A 20 -34.77 14.58 -3.75
N ILE A 21 -33.59 14.17 -3.27
CA ILE A 21 -32.39 15.00 -3.31
C ILE A 21 -31.39 14.44 -4.32
N LEU A 22 -30.97 13.17 -4.15
CA LEU A 22 -29.90 12.60 -4.98
C LEU A 22 -30.34 12.34 -6.43
N ASP A 23 -31.44 11.63 -6.64
CA ASP A 23 -31.92 11.25 -7.99
C ASP A 23 -32.43 12.47 -8.77
N LYS A 24 -32.84 13.54 -8.08
CA LYS A 24 -33.24 14.82 -8.69
C LYS A 24 -32.05 15.78 -8.92
N GLY A 25 -30.81 15.36 -8.64
CA GLY A 25 -29.59 16.11 -8.96
C GLY A 25 -29.30 17.30 -8.04
N TYR A 26 -29.88 17.34 -6.84
CA TYR A 26 -29.62 18.38 -5.86
C TYR A 26 -28.29 18.12 -5.11
N ASP A 27 -27.60 19.21 -4.76
CA ASP A 27 -26.34 19.13 -4.01
C ASP A 27 -26.58 18.58 -2.59
N SER A 28 -26.10 17.36 -2.36
CA SER A 28 -26.24 16.66 -1.08
C SER A 28 -25.50 17.37 0.07
N GLU A 29 -24.37 18.02 -0.20
CA GLU A 29 -23.59 18.71 0.84
C GLU A 29 -24.32 20.00 1.28
N ALA A 30 -24.90 20.72 0.32
CA ALA A 30 -25.77 21.86 0.61
C ALA A 30 -27.02 21.43 1.40
N PHE A 31 -27.60 20.26 1.09
CA PHE A 31 -28.77 19.75 1.82
C PHE A 31 -28.45 19.34 3.27
N ILE A 32 -27.31 18.69 3.51
CA ILE A 32 -26.85 18.34 4.87
C ILE A 32 -26.67 19.62 5.70
N ASN A 33 -26.00 20.64 5.16
CA ASN A 33 -25.81 21.93 5.83
C ASN A 33 -27.15 22.62 6.12
N PHE A 34 -28.12 22.54 5.20
CA PHE A 34 -29.47 23.05 5.40
C PHE A 34 -30.17 22.35 6.57
N MET A 35 -30.10 21.03 6.65
CA MET A 35 -30.73 20.27 7.76
C MET A 35 -30.07 20.52 9.11
N GLU A 36 -28.76 20.73 9.14
CA GLU A 36 -28.03 21.08 10.36
C GLU A 36 -28.53 22.40 10.97
N GLN A 37 -28.95 23.35 10.14
CA GLN A 37 -29.50 24.64 10.58
C GLN A 37 -30.96 24.55 11.07
N GLN A 38 -31.66 23.43 10.84
CA GLN A 38 -33.08 23.28 11.18
C GLN A 38 -33.32 22.69 12.58
N LYS A 39 -32.30 22.09 13.22
CA LYS A 39 -32.41 21.51 14.57
C LYS A 39 -31.15 21.79 15.40
N ASP A 40 -31.35 22.32 16.61
CA ASP A 40 -30.28 22.75 17.54
C ASP A 40 -29.30 21.63 17.96
N ASN A 41 -29.64 20.35 17.75
CA ASN A 41 -28.85 19.19 18.17
C ASN A 41 -28.13 18.48 17.00
N GLY A 42 -27.97 19.15 15.85
CA GLY A 42 -27.33 18.57 14.67
C GLY A 42 -28.29 17.70 13.87
N GLY A 43 -29.10 18.32 13.00
CA GLY A 43 -30.08 17.67 12.13
C GLY A 43 -29.53 16.68 11.08
N GLN A 44 -28.29 16.22 11.24
CA GLN A 44 -27.64 15.23 10.39
C GLN A 44 -28.00 13.78 10.77
N ASP A 45 -28.63 13.56 11.93
CA ASP A 45 -29.14 12.25 12.32
C ASP A 45 -30.57 12.06 11.78
N ILE A 46 -30.77 11.08 10.89
CA ILE A 46 -32.07 10.79 10.27
C ILE A 46 -33.12 10.33 11.30
N ASP A 47 -32.68 9.74 12.41
CA ASP A 47 -33.56 9.26 13.48
C ASP A 47 -34.21 10.43 14.22
N MET A 48 -33.62 11.62 14.14
CA MET A 48 -34.15 12.84 14.74
C MET A 48 -35.28 13.48 13.93
N TRP A 49 -35.58 12.98 12.72
CA TRP A 49 -36.62 13.52 11.84
C TRP A 49 -37.81 12.59 11.76
N THR A 50 -39.03 13.10 11.92
CA THR A 50 -40.21 12.35 11.48
C THR A 50 -40.30 12.36 9.96
N TYR A 51 -40.98 11.38 9.36
CA TYR A 51 -41.14 11.32 7.89
C TYR A 51 -41.79 12.62 7.33
N GLN A 52 -42.74 13.20 8.07
CA GLN A 52 -43.40 14.45 7.70
C GLN A 52 -42.47 15.66 7.77
N GLU A 53 -41.70 15.79 8.86
CA GLU A 53 -40.71 16.86 9.01
C GLU A 53 -39.65 16.82 7.91
N LEU A 54 -39.17 15.61 7.59
CA LEU A 54 -38.17 15.41 6.55
C LEU A 54 -38.70 15.79 5.16
N THR A 55 -39.96 15.44 4.88
CA THR A 55 -40.63 15.81 3.62
C THR A 55 -40.75 17.34 3.48
N LEU A 56 -41.09 18.03 4.57
CA LEU A 56 -41.18 19.49 4.58
C LEU A 56 -39.81 20.15 4.39
N ALA A 57 -38.77 19.64 5.06
CA ALA A 57 -37.41 20.15 4.90
C ALA A 57 -36.87 19.98 3.47
N ILE A 58 -37.13 18.83 2.85
CA ILE A 58 -36.81 18.58 1.43
C ILE A 58 -37.51 19.61 0.55
N ALA A 59 -38.83 19.80 0.72
CA ALA A 59 -39.60 20.73 -0.08
C ALA A 59 -39.08 22.18 0.07
N SER A 60 -38.77 22.60 1.30
CA SER A 60 -38.15 23.90 1.55
C SER A 60 -36.81 24.04 0.85
N PHE A 61 -35.93 23.03 0.92
CA PHE A 61 -34.62 23.07 0.26
C PHE A 61 -34.71 23.12 -1.27
N GLN A 62 -35.62 22.34 -1.86
CA GLN A 62 -35.84 22.30 -3.31
C GLN A 62 -36.38 23.63 -3.86
N GLN A 63 -37.07 24.43 -3.05
CA GLN A 63 -37.56 25.76 -3.45
C GLN A 63 -36.45 26.80 -3.58
N ILE A 64 -35.36 26.66 -2.82
CA ILE A 64 -34.27 27.65 -2.75
C ILE A 64 -32.98 27.22 -3.46
N ASN A 65 -32.90 25.98 -3.94
CA ASN A 65 -31.72 25.45 -4.64
C ASN A 65 -32.08 24.90 -6.02
N GLN A 66 -31.11 24.83 -6.93
CA GLN A 66 -31.28 24.27 -8.28
C GLN A 66 -30.47 22.98 -8.46
N PRO A 67 -30.96 21.99 -9.24
CA PRO A 67 -30.19 20.79 -9.60
C PRO A 67 -28.93 21.12 -10.40
N GLN A 68 -27.83 20.42 -10.13
CA GLN A 68 -26.58 20.58 -10.88
C GLN A 68 -26.70 19.88 -12.25
N GLN A 69 -26.36 20.59 -13.34
CA GLN A 69 -26.25 19.98 -14.67
C GLN A 69 -24.91 19.24 -14.78
N ASP A 70 -24.95 17.92 -15.01
CA ASP A 70 -23.76 17.10 -15.25
C ASP A 70 -23.03 17.53 -16.53
N GLN A 71 -21.96 18.32 -16.37
CA GLN A 71 -20.98 18.54 -17.44
C GLN A 71 -20.03 17.34 -17.51
N GLN A 72 -20.37 16.35 -18.35
CA GLN A 72 -19.40 15.36 -18.80
C GLN A 72 -18.40 16.03 -19.75
N ILE A 73 -17.26 16.48 -19.22
CA ILE A 73 -16.13 16.92 -20.04
C ILE A 73 -15.26 15.70 -20.38
N GLN A 74 -15.33 15.27 -21.63
CA GLN A 74 -14.29 14.47 -22.27
C GLN A 74 -13.03 15.33 -22.43
N ASN A 75 -12.08 15.18 -21.52
CA ASN A 75 -10.69 15.61 -21.71
C ASN A 75 -9.79 14.48 -21.21
N ILE A 76 -9.47 13.53 -22.08
CA ILE A 76 -8.42 12.53 -21.85
C ILE A 76 -7.09 13.21 -22.16
N GLY A 77 -6.69 14.14 -21.30
CA GLY A 77 -5.32 14.63 -21.22
C GLY A 77 -4.65 14.01 -20.00
N PHE A 78 -3.59 13.22 -20.19
CA PHE A 78 -2.75 12.72 -19.10
C PHE A 78 -1.81 13.83 -18.58
N GLY A 79 -2.34 15.03 -18.31
CA GLY A 79 -1.51 16.18 -18.01
C GLY A 79 -2.16 17.17 -17.04
N LYS A 80 -1.50 17.36 -15.89
CA LYS A 80 -1.72 18.41 -14.87
C LYS A 80 -2.89 18.23 -13.91
N GLN A 81 -2.74 17.28 -12.99
CA GLN A 81 -3.14 17.46 -11.59
C GLN A 81 -2.30 16.53 -10.73
N SER A 82 -1.30 17.11 -10.06
CA SER A 82 -0.36 16.41 -9.19
C SER A 82 -1.06 15.79 -7.99
N ASP A 83 -0.76 14.54 -7.68
CA ASP A 83 -1.02 13.99 -6.35
C ASP A 83 -0.34 14.91 -5.32
N CYS A 84 -0.97 15.14 -4.16
CA CYS A 84 -0.33 15.84 -3.03
C CYS A 84 1.01 15.16 -2.61
N GLU A 85 1.19 13.88 -2.96
CA GLU A 85 2.43 13.13 -2.76
C GLU A 85 3.60 13.59 -3.64
N ASP A 86 3.34 14.18 -4.81
CA ASP A 86 4.39 14.50 -5.79
C ASP A 86 5.26 15.68 -5.36
N LYS A 87 4.73 16.58 -4.52
CA LYS A 87 5.50 17.68 -3.93
C LYS A 87 6.63 17.19 -3.01
N LYS A 88 6.54 15.97 -2.45
CA LYS A 88 7.57 15.39 -1.56
C LYS A 88 8.68 14.62 -2.30
N LEU A 89 8.58 14.44 -3.62
CA LEU A 89 9.61 13.78 -4.44
C LEU A 89 10.78 14.71 -4.81
N GLN A 90 10.76 15.99 -4.39
CA GLN A 90 11.71 17.00 -4.84
C GLN A 90 13.06 17.00 -4.09
N ASN A 91 13.19 16.36 -2.93
CA ASN A 91 14.38 16.49 -2.05
C ASN A 91 15.34 15.27 -2.03
N VAL A 92 15.43 14.49 -3.10
CA VAL A 92 16.26 13.27 -3.12
C VAL A 92 17.76 13.56 -2.87
N GLU A 93 18.28 14.67 -3.39
CA GLU A 93 19.70 15.05 -3.21
C GLU A 93 20.04 15.38 -1.74
N GLN A 94 19.10 15.97 -1.00
CA GLN A 94 19.26 16.23 0.44
C GLN A 94 19.24 14.92 1.24
N ASP A 95 18.35 14.00 0.87
CA ASP A 95 18.25 12.68 1.52
C ASP A 95 19.56 11.87 1.35
N GLU A 96 20.20 11.95 0.18
CA GLU A 96 21.51 11.32 -0.06
C GLU A 96 22.64 11.94 0.75
N GLN A 97 22.66 13.27 0.86
CA GLN A 97 23.67 13.97 1.68
C GLN A 97 23.49 13.66 3.16
N ASN A 98 22.25 13.54 3.64
CA ASN A 98 21.96 13.16 5.02
C ASN A 98 22.36 11.70 5.30
N LEU A 99 22.07 10.77 4.37
CA LEU A 99 22.46 9.38 4.54
C LEU A 99 23.99 9.21 4.59
N LYS A 100 24.75 9.94 3.76
CA LYS A 100 26.22 9.94 3.81
C LYS A 100 26.75 10.46 5.16
N LYS A 101 26.11 11.49 5.74
CA LYS A 101 26.46 12.00 7.08
C LYS A 101 26.14 11.00 8.18
N GLU A 102 24.98 10.34 8.13
CA GLU A 102 24.58 9.31 9.09
C GLU A 102 25.50 8.08 9.03
N GLN A 103 25.87 7.63 7.82
CA GLN A 103 26.85 6.55 7.63
C GLN A 103 28.20 6.90 8.28
N THR A 104 28.66 8.14 8.12
CA THR A 104 29.92 8.63 8.72
C THR A 104 29.86 8.76 10.25
N GLN A 105 28.69 9.10 10.81
CA GLN A 105 28.50 9.13 12.26
C GLN A 105 28.36 7.73 12.87
N SER A 106 27.71 6.80 12.17
CA SER A 106 27.54 5.41 12.64
C SER A 106 28.86 4.64 12.69
N SER A 107 29.78 4.90 11.76
CA SER A 107 31.14 4.33 11.79
C SER A 107 31.98 4.89 12.94
N LEU A 108 31.83 6.18 13.29
CA LEU A 108 32.51 6.81 14.44
C LEU A 108 31.98 6.30 15.80
N LEU A 109 30.67 6.05 15.92
CA LEU A 109 30.07 5.46 17.14
C LEU A 109 30.50 4.01 17.37
N ASN A 110 30.75 3.25 16.30
CA ASN A 110 31.23 1.87 16.37
C ASN A 110 32.70 1.76 16.83
N GLU A 111 33.51 2.80 16.68
CA GLU A 111 34.89 2.81 17.22
C GLU A 111 34.95 3.04 18.74
N PHE A 112 33.93 3.68 19.33
CA PHE A 112 33.89 3.97 20.78
C PHE A 112 33.37 2.83 21.67
N ASN A 113 32.86 1.74 21.10
CA ASN A 113 32.26 0.61 21.86
C ASN A 113 33.17 -0.64 21.94
N LYS A 114 34.49 -0.50 21.72
CA LYS A 114 35.42 -1.65 21.69
C LYS A 114 35.98 -2.09 23.05
N ASP A 115 35.62 -1.44 24.16
CA ASP A 115 36.15 -1.83 25.47
C ASP A 115 35.13 -2.60 26.34
N ASN A 116 35.42 -3.90 26.49
CA ASN A 116 35.03 -4.80 27.57
C ASN A 116 33.53 -5.11 27.78
N ASP A 117 32.91 -5.85 26.86
CA ASP A 117 31.76 -6.71 27.23
C ASP A 117 31.99 -8.14 26.70
N VAL A 118 31.77 -9.12 27.57
CA VAL A 118 32.04 -10.55 27.30
C VAL A 118 31.18 -11.03 26.13
N LYS A 119 31.81 -11.72 25.17
CA LYS A 119 31.21 -12.44 24.04
C LYS A 119 30.08 -13.38 24.50
N SER A 120 28.87 -12.89 24.66
CA SER A 120 27.72 -13.73 25.06
C SER A 120 26.82 -13.95 23.85
N ASN A 121 27.07 -15.04 23.12
CA ASN A 121 26.06 -15.58 22.21
C ASN A 121 24.88 -16.04 23.07
N PHE A 122 23.73 -15.39 22.93
CA PHE A 122 22.49 -15.74 23.60
C PHE A 122 21.54 -16.39 22.59
N SER A 123 21.09 -17.60 22.90
CA SER A 123 20.12 -18.34 22.09
C SER A 123 19.17 -19.07 23.03
N LYS A 124 17.87 -18.89 22.82
CA LYS A 124 16.83 -19.49 23.66
C LYS A 124 15.56 -19.70 22.84
N ILE A 125 14.93 -20.86 23.00
CA ILE A 125 13.58 -21.10 22.48
C ILE A 125 12.57 -20.64 23.54
N HIS A 126 11.60 -19.85 23.13
CA HIS A 126 10.49 -19.42 23.97
C HIS A 126 9.17 -19.99 23.43
N LEU A 127 8.31 -20.48 24.33
CA LEU A 127 7.01 -21.03 23.97
C LEU A 127 5.99 -19.91 23.80
N CYS A 128 5.18 -19.99 22.76
CA CYS A 128 4.17 -19.00 22.42
C CYS A 128 2.89 -19.67 21.93
N LYS A 129 1.92 -18.89 21.42
CA LYS A 129 0.67 -19.43 20.90
C LYS A 129 0.88 -20.09 19.54
N VAL A 130 0.13 -21.16 19.30
CA VAL A 130 0.10 -21.87 18.02
C VAL A 130 -0.98 -21.27 17.12
N GLN A 131 -0.67 -21.10 15.84
CA GLN A 131 -1.64 -20.73 14.82
C GLN A 131 -2.51 -21.92 14.42
N ASP A 132 -3.84 -21.77 14.51
CA ASP A 132 -4.78 -22.77 14.03
C ASP A 132 -4.70 -22.90 12.50
N LYS A 133 -4.18 -24.04 12.03
CA LYS A 133 -4.04 -24.33 10.60
C LYS A 133 -5.40 -24.58 9.95
N LYS A 134 -5.58 -23.99 8.78
CA LYS A 134 -6.73 -24.21 7.90
C LYS A 134 -6.22 -24.97 6.67
N GLU A 135 -6.20 -26.30 6.75
CA GLU A 135 -5.58 -27.19 5.75
C GLU A 135 -6.02 -26.93 4.31
N PHE A 136 -7.30 -26.61 4.09
CA PHE A 136 -7.83 -26.32 2.77
C PHE A 136 -7.27 -25.03 2.13
N LEU A 137 -6.57 -24.17 2.88
CA LEU A 137 -5.87 -22.99 2.37
C LEU A 137 -4.42 -23.28 1.93
N LEU A 138 -3.93 -24.52 2.10
CA LEU A 138 -2.55 -24.89 1.76
C LEU A 138 -2.33 -25.19 0.27
N SER A 139 -3.40 -25.30 -0.53
CA SER A 139 -3.26 -25.57 -1.97
C SER A 139 -2.56 -24.40 -2.68
N ASN A 140 -1.51 -24.73 -3.43
CA ASN A 140 -0.76 -23.78 -4.27
C ASN A 140 -1.60 -23.21 -5.42
N GLU A 141 -2.79 -23.75 -5.67
CA GLU A 141 -3.70 -23.30 -6.72
C GLU A 141 -4.59 -22.14 -6.28
N ILE A 142 -4.58 -21.78 -4.98
CA ILE A 142 -5.48 -20.75 -4.48
C ILE A 142 -5.00 -19.36 -4.91
N LYS A 143 -5.89 -18.65 -5.61
CA LYS A 143 -5.64 -17.28 -6.09
C LYS A 143 -6.62 -16.32 -5.44
N VAL A 144 -6.06 -15.33 -4.74
CA VAL A 144 -6.82 -14.18 -4.23
C VAL A 144 -6.64 -13.02 -5.20
N GLN A 145 -7.75 -12.55 -5.78
CA GLN A 145 -7.75 -11.52 -6.81
C GLN A 145 -8.87 -10.50 -6.56
N ILE A 146 -8.68 -9.29 -7.06
CA ILE A 146 -9.75 -8.30 -7.13
C ILE A 146 -10.16 -8.22 -8.59
N THR A 147 -11.42 -8.51 -8.89
CA THR A 147 -11.89 -8.66 -10.29
C THR A 147 -12.59 -7.42 -10.83
N LYS A 148 -13.24 -6.65 -9.95
CA LYS A 148 -13.94 -5.42 -10.33
C LYS A 148 -14.07 -4.46 -9.15
N TYR A 149 -14.34 -3.20 -9.45
CA TYR A 149 -14.82 -2.21 -8.47
C TYR A 149 -16.14 -1.60 -8.94
N GLN A 150 -16.93 -1.15 -7.98
CA GLN A 150 -18.20 -0.45 -8.24
C GLN A 150 -18.35 0.72 -7.26
N ARG A 151 -18.84 1.85 -7.76
CA ARG A 151 -19.22 3.00 -6.92
C ARG A 151 -20.54 2.68 -6.25
N ILE A 152 -20.52 2.62 -4.92
CA ILE A 152 -21.73 2.56 -4.11
C ILE A 152 -22.11 4.01 -3.80
N PRO A 153 -23.26 4.50 -4.32
CA PRO A 153 -23.72 5.84 -4.01
C PRO A 153 -23.99 5.93 -2.51
N GLY A 154 -23.59 7.05 -1.95
CA GLY A 154 -23.91 7.40 -0.58
C GLY A 154 -25.40 7.74 -0.46
N GLY A 155 -25.98 7.54 0.71
CA GLY A 155 -27.20 8.23 1.10
C GLY A 155 -26.88 9.68 1.50
N ILE A 156 -27.88 10.43 1.92
CA ILE A 156 -27.67 11.83 2.34
C ILE A 156 -26.69 11.95 3.51
N PHE A 157 -26.62 10.96 4.39
CA PHE A 157 -25.72 10.98 5.55
C PHE A 157 -24.49 10.09 5.42
N THR A 158 -24.32 9.43 4.27
CA THR A 158 -23.18 8.54 4.03
C THR A 158 -22.47 8.96 2.77
N SER A 159 -21.16 9.15 2.84
CA SER A 159 -20.38 9.44 1.63
C SER A 159 -20.40 8.22 0.70
N SER A 160 -20.47 8.48 -0.60
CA SER A 160 -20.24 7.43 -1.61
C SER A 160 -18.88 6.76 -1.40
N TYR A 161 -18.78 5.49 -1.74
CA TYR A 161 -17.52 4.75 -1.63
C TYR A 161 -17.37 3.75 -2.76
N TYR A 162 -16.13 3.34 -3.03
CA TYR A 162 -15.86 2.24 -3.94
C TYR A 162 -15.80 0.92 -3.18
N SER A 163 -16.58 -0.04 -3.68
CA SER A 163 -16.53 -1.43 -3.25
C SER A 163 -15.78 -2.26 -4.28
N TYR A 164 -14.94 -3.18 -3.81
CA TYR A 164 -14.08 -4.07 -4.59
C TYR A 164 -14.60 -5.49 -4.43
N THR A 165 -14.77 -6.19 -5.56
CA THR A 165 -15.10 -7.62 -5.56
C THR A 165 -13.83 -8.42 -5.39
N VAL A 166 -13.66 -9.03 -4.22
CA VAL A 166 -12.56 -9.93 -3.90
C VAL A 166 -13.01 -11.35 -4.18
N GLN A 167 -12.25 -12.07 -5.01
CA GLN A 167 -12.50 -13.45 -5.40
C GLN A 167 -11.37 -14.36 -4.92
N THR A 168 -11.73 -15.52 -4.38
CA THR A 168 -10.78 -16.57 -3.97
C THR A 168 -11.10 -17.86 -4.73
N ASP A 169 -10.29 -18.17 -5.74
CA ASP A 169 -10.43 -19.38 -6.56
C ASP A 169 -9.44 -20.45 -6.11
N PRO A 170 -9.72 -21.76 -6.27
CA PRO A 170 -10.98 -22.34 -6.77
C PRO A 170 -12.07 -22.47 -5.68
N ILE A 171 -11.84 -21.92 -4.48
CA ILE A 171 -12.75 -22.03 -3.34
C ILE A 171 -14.14 -21.41 -3.62
N GLY A 172 -14.21 -20.45 -4.54
CA GLY A 172 -15.47 -19.82 -4.97
C GLY A 172 -16.01 -18.77 -4.00
N TRP A 173 -15.17 -18.24 -3.12
CA TRP A 173 -15.55 -17.10 -2.29
C TRP A 173 -15.52 -15.82 -3.12
N ILE A 174 -16.63 -15.08 -3.08
CA ILE A 174 -16.78 -13.79 -3.74
C ILE A 174 -17.40 -12.86 -2.69
N VAL A 175 -16.67 -11.82 -2.32
CA VAL A 175 -17.08 -10.87 -1.28
C VAL A 175 -16.86 -9.43 -1.74
N GLN A 176 -17.65 -8.51 -1.17
CA GLN A 176 -17.55 -7.08 -1.43
C GLN A 176 -16.82 -6.39 -0.27
N ARG A 177 -15.77 -5.62 -0.57
CA ARG A 177 -14.95 -4.93 0.42
C ARG A 177 -14.68 -3.50 -0.01
N ARG A 178 -14.83 -2.54 0.88
CA ARG A 178 -14.42 -1.14 0.64
C ARG A 178 -13.02 -0.88 1.18
N TYR A 179 -12.37 0.19 0.73
CA TYR A 179 -10.99 0.53 1.16
C TYR A 179 -10.79 0.54 2.69
N SER A 180 -11.76 1.04 3.47
CA SER A 180 -11.65 1.05 4.93
C SER A 180 -11.62 -0.35 5.56
N ASP A 181 -12.17 -1.37 4.88
CA ASP A 181 -12.11 -2.75 5.36
C ASP A 181 -10.68 -3.32 5.20
N PHE A 182 -9.99 -2.95 4.12
CA PHE A 182 -8.57 -3.29 3.94
C PHE A 182 -7.72 -2.60 5.00
N LEU A 183 -8.00 -1.33 5.29
CA LEU A 183 -7.31 -0.57 6.34
C LEU A 183 -7.50 -1.24 7.70
N TRP A 184 -8.74 -1.58 8.06
CA TRP A 184 -9.07 -2.33 9.27
C TRP A 184 -8.27 -3.64 9.36
N LEU A 185 -8.26 -4.44 8.29
CA LEU A 185 -7.54 -5.71 8.27
C LEU A 185 -6.04 -5.48 8.52
N ARG A 186 -5.42 -4.53 7.81
CA ARG A 186 -3.99 -4.24 7.98
C ARG A 186 -3.66 -3.80 9.40
N GLU A 187 -4.43 -2.86 9.95
CA GLU A 187 -4.22 -2.35 11.32
C GLU A 187 -4.36 -3.46 12.35
N LEU A 188 -5.36 -4.34 12.18
CA LEU A 188 -5.58 -5.49 13.05
C LEU A 188 -4.44 -6.50 12.96
N LEU A 189 -3.96 -6.83 11.76
CA LEU A 189 -2.84 -7.75 11.58
C LEU A 189 -1.54 -7.19 12.19
N CYS A 190 -1.23 -5.90 11.99
CA CYS A 190 -0.08 -5.27 12.65
C CYS A 190 -0.19 -5.27 14.18
N LYS A 191 -1.41 -5.25 14.73
CA LYS A 191 -1.68 -5.29 16.16
C LYS A 191 -1.47 -6.68 16.78
N ILE A 192 -1.84 -7.73 16.04
CA ILE A 192 -1.79 -9.14 16.48
C ILE A 192 -0.43 -9.78 16.20
N TYR A 193 0.20 -9.41 15.09
CA TYR A 193 1.45 -10.00 14.61
C TYR A 193 2.56 -8.93 14.55
N PRO A 194 3.03 -8.41 15.71
CA PRO A 194 3.99 -7.30 15.73
C PRO A 194 5.34 -7.67 15.10
N GLY A 195 5.69 -8.95 15.07
CA GLY A 195 6.91 -9.46 14.42
C GLY A 195 6.77 -9.75 12.92
N ILE A 196 5.67 -9.42 12.26
CA ILE A 196 5.49 -9.68 10.82
C ILE A 196 5.42 -8.37 10.04
N ASN A 197 6.20 -8.27 8.96
CA ASN A 197 6.16 -7.12 8.07
C ASN A 197 4.93 -7.18 7.14
N VAL A 198 3.81 -6.59 7.58
CA VAL A 198 2.55 -6.58 6.82
C VAL A 198 2.61 -5.56 5.67
N ALA A 199 2.35 -6.02 4.44
CA ALA A 199 2.39 -5.22 3.22
C ALA A 199 1.68 -3.84 3.31
N PRO A 200 2.17 -2.83 2.58
CA PRO A 200 1.58 -1.50 2.59
C PRO A 200 0.20 -1.47 1.91
N LEU A 201 -0.63 -0.51 2.32
CA LEU A 201 -1.81 -0.10 1.57
C LEU A 201 -1.52 1.19 0.80
N PRO A 202 -2.23 1.45 -0.32
CA PRO A 202 -2.19 2.77 -0.96
C PRO A 202 -2.75 3.80 0.02
N LYS A 203 -2.20 5.02 0.08
CA LYS A 203 -2.73 6.05 1.00
C LYS A 203 -4.19 6.36 0.69
N LYS A 204 -4.95 6.68 1.74
CA LYS A 204 -6.30 7.21 1.63
C LYS A 204 -6.22 8.53 0.86
N THR A 205 -6.66 8.55 -0.39
CA THR A 205 -6.88 9.79 -1.12
C THR A 205 -8.34 10.19 -1.04
N VAL A 206 -8.59 11.50 -1.07
CA VAL A 206 -9.93 12.06 -1.16
C VAL A 206 -10.57 11.59 -2.46
N LEU A 207 -11.82 11.14 -2.39
CA LEU A 207 -12.61 10.63 -3.52
C LEU A 207 -12.84 11.66 -4.64
N LYS A 208 -12.43 12.92 -4.47
CA LYS A 208 -12.51 13.98 -5.50
C LYS A 208 -11.76 13.64 -6.79
N ASN A 209 -10.83 12.68 -6.74
CA ASN A 209 -10.09 12.21 -7.92
C ASN A 209 -10.75 10.94 -8.49
N GLU A 210 -11.96 11.06 -9.07
CA GLU A 210 -12.72 9.98 -9.73
C GLU A 210 -12.10 9.50 -11.07
N LYS A 211 -10.84 9.84 -11.33
CA LYS A 211 -10.14 9.38 -12.54
C LYS A 211 -10.01 7.86 -12.50
N GLU A 212 -10.55 7.18 -13.49
CA GLU A 212 -10.56 5.71 -13.63
C GLU A 212 -9.17 5.09 -13.35
N LEU A 213 -8.12 5.72 -13.87
CA LEU A 213 -6.71 5.37 -13.66
C LEU A 213 -6.33 5.25 -12.17
N TYR A 214 -6.84 6.14 -11.33
CA TYR A 214 -6.56 6.13 -9.90
C TYR A 214 -7.21 4.90 -9.22
N LEU A 215 -8.42 4.53 -9.63
CA LEU A 215 -9.14 3.39 -9.08
C LEU A 215 -8.50 2.06 -9.52
N GLN A 216 -8.09 1.96 -10.79
CA GLN A 216 -7.36 0.80 -11.31
C GLN A 216 -6.03 0.60 -10.56
N LYS A 217 -5.26 1.68 -10.37
CA LYS A 217 -4.04 1.67 -9.56
C LYS A 217 -4.30 1.18 -8.13
N ARG A 218 -5.32 1.74 -7.48
CA ARG A 218 -5.68 1.37 -6.10
C ARG A 218 -6.08 -0.11 -6.03
N MET A 219 -6.89 -0.59 -6.97
CA MET A 219 -7.29 -2.00 -7.08
C MET A 219 -6.08 -2.93 -7.19
N LYS A 220 -5.10 -2.63 -8.07
CA LYS A 220 -3.85 -3.41 -8.18
C LYS A 220 -3.05 -3.43 -6.88
N PHE A 221 -2.95 -2.30 -6.18
CA PHE A 221 -2.28 -2.22 -4.87
C PHE A 221 -2.99 -3.06 -3.80
N LEU A 222 -4.32 -2.99 -3.75
CA LEU A 222 -5.11 -3.79 -2.80
C LEU A 222 -4.97 -5.29 -3.09
N GLU A 223 -4.94 -5.69 -4.36
CA GLU A 223 -4.71 -7.08 -4.74
C GLU A 223 -3.31 -7.57 -4.31
N LYS A 224 -2.25 -6.78 -4.59
CA LYS A 224 -0.89 -7.11 -4.12
C LYS A 224 -0.83 -7.27 -2.60
N PHE A 225 -1.53 -6.42 -1.85
CA PHE A 225 -1.66 -6.53 -0.41
C PHE A 225 -2.30 -7.87 0.02
N LEU A 226 -3.42 -8.27 -0.59
CA LEU A 226 -4.07 -9.55 -0.29
C LEU A 226 -3.19 -10.75 -0.64
N LYS A 227 -2.53 -10.72 -1.81
CA LYS A 227 -1.59 -11.76 -2.24
C LYS A 227 -0.41 -11.88 -1.26
N SER A 228 0.13 -10.76 -0.78
CA SER A 228 1.21 -10.76 0.20
C SER A 228 0.79 -11.39 1.53
N ILE A 229 -0.40 -11.07 2.04
CA ILE A 229 -0.94 -11.71 3.25
C ILE A 229 -1.14 -13.21 3.01
N PHE A 230 -1.72 -13.59 1.87
CA PHE A 230 -1.96 -14.99 1.54
C PHE A 230 -0.64 -15.78 1.37
N ASN A 231 0.42 -15.17 0.85
CA ASN A 231 1.72 -15.82 0.70
C ASN A 231 2.48 -15.96 2.03
N CYS A 232 2.09 -15.21 3.07
CA CYS A 232 2.61 -15.42 4.41
C CYS A 232 1.87 -16.56 5.11
N GLU A 233 2.54 -17.70 5.31
CA GLU A 233 1.94 -18.91 5.92
C GLU A 233 1.17 -18.59 7.21
N LEU A 234 1.77 -17.82 8.11
CA LEU A 234 1.16 -17.44 9.39
C LEU A 234 -0.13 -16.64 9.20
N LEU A 235 -0.11 -15.62 8.33
CA LEU A 235 -1.25 -14.72 8.14
C LEU A 235 -2.35 -15.35 7.28
N ARG A 236 -2.01 -16.26 6.37
CA ARG A 236 -2.98 -17.01 5.56
C ARG A 236 -3.99 -17.74 6.44
N HIS A 237 -3.54 -18.25 7.58
CA HIS A 237 -4.37 -18.99 8.51
C HIS A 237 -5.07 -18.08 9.54
N ASP A 238 -4.83 -16.77 9.55
CA ASP A 238 -5.47 -15.85 10.48
C ASP A 238 -7.01 -15.88 10.34
N LYS A 239 -7.70 -15.82 11.48
CA LYS A 239 -9.16 -15.90 11.51
C LYS A 239 -9.84 -14.65 10.94
N TRP A 240 -9.22 -13.48 11.09
CA TRP A 240 -9.77 -12.22 10.59
C TRP A 240 -9.55 -12.10 9.08
N PHE A 241 -8.40 -12.54 8.58
CA PHE A 241 -8.16 -12.65 7.16
C PHE A 241 -9.09 -13.67 6.49
N TYR A 242 -9.29 -14.84 7.11
CA TYR A 242 -10.29 -15.81 6.66
C TYR A 242 -11.70 -15.18 6.58
N ALA A 243 -12.15 -14.49 7.63
CA ALA A 243 -13.44 -13.81 7.63
C ALA A 243 -13.51 -12.71 6.56
N PHE A 244 -12.42 -11.98 6.35
CA PHE A 244 -12.30 -10.98 5.30
C PHE A 244 -12.52 -11.58 3.91
N LEU A 245 -12.04 -12.79 3.63
CA LEU A 245 -12.22 -13.44 2.33
C LEU A 245 -13.55 -14.18 2.18
N SER A 246 -14.16 -14.66 3.28
CA SER A 246 -15.29 -15.60 3.22
C SER A 246 -16.66 -15.01 3.60
N SER A 247 -16.72 -13.95 4.42
CA SER A 247 -17.99 -13.42 4.90
C SER A 247 -18.71 -12.58 3.82
N LYS A 248 -19.79 -13.13 3.26
CA LYS A 248 -20.55 -12.51 2.16
C LYS A 248 -21.48 -11.39 2.64
N GLU A 249 -22.08 -11.57 3.81
CA GLU A 249 -23.09 -10.66 4.35
C GLU A 249 -22.44 -9.47 5.06
N GLU A 250 -22.75 -8.24 4.64
CA GLU A 250 -22.15 -7.02 5.21
C GLU A 250 -22.44 -6.88 6.71
N LYS A 251 -23.64 -7.28 7.16
CA LYS A 251 -24.03 -7.22 8.58
C LYS A 251 -23.16 -8.14 9.44
N GLU A 252 -22.92 -9.37 8.97
CA GLU A 252 -22.05 -10.34 9.65
C GLU A 252 -20.62 -9.82 9.70
N PHE A 253 -20.10 -9.32 8.58
CA PHE A 253 -18.75 -8.77 8.51
C PHE A 253 -18.55 -7.58 9.47
N LYS A 254 -19.55 -6.69 9.59
CA LYS A 254 -19.51 -5.59 10.58
C LYS A 254 -19.52 -6.09 12.02
N GLN A 255 -20.21 -7.19 12.33
CA GLN A 255 -20.15 -7.80 13.67
C GLN A 255 -18.75 -8.34 13.96
N ILE A 256 -18.11 -8.98 12.98
CA ILE A 256 -16.72 -9.43 13.08
C ILE A 256 -15.77 -8.24 13.34
N GLN A 257 -15.94 -7.13 12.59
CA GLN A 257 -15.18 -5.91 12.84
C GLN A 257 -15.39 -5.38 14.27
N LYS A 258 -16.62 -5.40 14.80
CA LYS A 258 -16.90 -5.01 16.19
C LYS A 258 -16.19 -5.92 17.20
N LEU A 259 -16.19 -7.23 17.00
CA LEU A 259 -15.48 -8.18 17.88
C LEU A 259 -13.97 -7.90 17.92
N SER A 260 -13.39 -7.47 16.78
CA SER A 260 -11.96 -7.15 16.72
C SER A 260 -11.54 -5.95 17.59
N THR A 261 -12.48 -5.09 18.01
CA THR A 261 -12.18 -3.93 18.86
C THR A 261 -11.66 -4.32 20.25
N GLN A 262 -12.03 -5.52 20.73
CA GLN A 262 -11.59 -6.08 22.00
C GLN A 262 -10.19 -6.68 21.93
N VAL A 263 -9.65 -6.90 20.74
CA VAL A 263 -8.29 -7.45 20.55
C VAL A 263 -7.29 -6.43 21.04
N GLN A 264 -6.41 -6.81 21.96
CA GLN A 264 -5.32 -5.97 22.46
C GLN A 264 -4.05 -6.14 21.61
N LYS A 265 -3.17 -5.13 21.65
CA LYS A 265 -1.86 -5.22 21.00
C LYS A 265 -1.03 -6.28 21.74
N VAL A 266 -0.39 -7.18 20.98
CA VAL A 266 0.53 -8.16 21.56
C VAL A 266 1.78 -7.44 22.05
N THR A 267 2.07 -7.57 23.34
CA THR A 267 3.25 -6.95 23.99
C THR A 267 4.14 -7.97 24.70
N LYS A 268 3.62 -9.15 25.03
CA LYS A 268 4.36 -10.21 25.72
C LYS A 268 4.70 -11.36 24.79
N LEU A 269 5.82 -12.04 25.03
CA LEU A 269 6.33 -13.10 24.17
C LEU A 269 5.43 -14.33 24.14
N GLU A 270 4.82 -14.70 25.27
CA GLU A 270 3.89 -15.84 25.36
C GLU A 270 2.59 -15.61 24.56
N GLN A 271 2.32 -14.36 24.18
CA GLN A 271 1.15 -13.98 23.38
C GLN A 271 1.42 -13.96 21.87
N ILE A 272 2.69 -14.00 21.46
CA ILE A 272 3.09 -14.09 20.06
C ILE A 272 2.52 -15.39 19.48
N ILE A 273 2.22 -15.36 18.18
CA ILE A 273 1.68 -16.50 17.46
C ILE A 273 2.74 -16.99 16.47
N SER A 274 3.03 -18.29 16.47
CA SER A 274 3.84 -18.95 15.45
C SER A 274 3.16 -20.23 14.95
N MET A 275 3.70 -20.83 13.91
CA MET A 275 3.13 -22.05 13.32
C MET A 275 3.29 -23.30 14.22
N ASP A 276 4.33 -23.34 15.06
CA ASP A 276 4.70 -24.49 15.88
C ASP A 276 4.67 -24.21 17.39
N GLY A 277 4.23 -23.01 17.79
CA GLY A 277 4.18 -22.57 19.19
C GLY A 277 5.55 -22.26 19.79
N LYS A 278 6.58 -22.10 18.96
CA LYS A 278 7.93 -21.74 19.37
C LYS A 278 8.41 -20.50 18.63
N ILE A 279 9.18 -19.67 19.33
CA ILE A 279 9.94 -18.56 18.76
C ILE A 279 11.39 -18.66 19.21
N GLN A 280 12.28 -18.25 18.30
CA GLN A 280 13.71 -18.22 18.52
C GLN A 280 14.13 -16.82 19.00
N LEU A 281 14.81 -16.78 20.15
CA LEU A 281 15.38 -15.57 20.74
C LEU A 281 16.89 -15.61 20.52
N GLU A 282 17.46 -14.62 19.84
CA GLU A 282 18.86 -14.68 19.46
C GLU A 282 19.59 -13.33 19.52
N ILE A 283 20.75 -13.32 20.18
CA ILE A 283 21.70 -12.21 20.19
C ILE A 283 23.09 -12.81 19.97
N ASN A 284 23.69 -12.52 18.83
CA ASN A 284 25.06 -12.91 18.53
C ASN A 284 25.72 -11.84 17.64
N GLU A 285 27.05 -11.82 17.58
CA GLU A 285 27.82 -10.81 16.84
C GLU A 285 27.48 -10.80 15.34
N ASN A 286 27.32 -11.96 14.71
CA ASN A 286 27.02 -12.08 13.28
C ASN A 286 25.63 -11.52 12.94
N LEU A 287 24.61 -11.82 13.75
CA LEU A 287 23.25 -11.32 13.59
C LEU A 287 23.17 -9.82 13.85
N ASN A 288 23.94 -9.31 14.82
CA ASN A 288 24.03 -7.88 15.05
C ASN A 288 24.70 -7.15 13.89
N ALA A 289 25.81 -7.70 13.36
CA ALA A 289 26.49 -7.19 12.18
C ALA A 289 25.57 -7.22 10.95
N TYR A 290 24.88 -8.34 10.71
CA TYR A 290 23.89 -8.43 9.64
C TYR A 290 22.83 -7.33 9.77
N ASN A 291 22.22 -7.18 10.94
CA ASN A 291 21.13 -6.22 11.11
C ASN A 291 21.61 -4.78 10.93
N LEU A 292 22.85 -4.46 11.32
CA LEU A 292 23.45 -3.15 11.08
C LEU A 292 23.58 -2.87 9.58
N GLU A 293 24.19 -3.81 8.84
CA GLU A 293 24.35 -3.69 7.39
C GLU A 293 23.00 -3.68 6.66
N ALA A 294 22.04 -4.48 7.12
CA ALA A 294 20.68 -4.51 6.61
C ALA A 294 19.99 -3.16 6.74
N THR A 295 20.14 -2.45 7.87
CA THR A 295 19.61 -1.10 8.03
C THR A 295 20.19 -0.13 7.00
N GLN A 296 21.50 -0.20 6.76
CA GLN A 296 22.17 0.64 5.75
C GLN A 296 21.70 0.31 4.32
N LEU A 297 21.54 -0.98 4.02
CA LEU A 297 21.00 -1.45 2.75
C LEU A 297 19.59 -0.94 2.54
N VAL A 298 18.67 -1.14 3.50
CA VAL A 298 17.28 -0.70 3.42
C VAL A 298 17.17 0.81 3.21
N ASN A 299 18.00 1.61 3.91
CA ASN A 299 18.05 3.06 3.71
C ASN A 299 18.52 3.45 2.30
N SER A 300 19.51 2.74 1.76
CA SER A 300 20.01 2.98 0.40
C SER A 300 18.98 2.58 -0.66
N VAL A 301 18.32 1.43 -0.46
CA VAL A 301 17.26 0.92 -1.34
C VAL A 301 16.05 1.86 -1.35
N ASP A 302 15.66 2.42 -0.19
CA ASP A 302 14.60 3.45 -0.08
C ASP A 302 14.85 4.63 -1.04
N ILE A 303 16.07 5.19 -0.99
CA ILE A 303 16.49 6.29 -1.87
C ILE A 303 16.45 5.86 -3.34
N CYS A 304 17.02 4.69 -3.69
CA CYS A 304 17.04 4.20 -5.06
C CYS A 304 15.63 3.94 -5.61
N TYR A 305 14.73 3.36 -4.83
CA TYR A 305 13.34 3.14 -5.24
C TYR A 305 12.56 4.46 -5.35
N LYS A 306 12.87 5.46 -4.51
CA LYS A 306 12.35 6.82 -4.66
C LYS A 306 12.81 7.45 -5.99
N LYS A 307 14.07 7.26 -6.40
CA LYS A 307 14.59 7.70 -7.71
C LYS A 307 13.91 6.98 -8.87
N LEU A 308 13.86 5.65 -8.86
CA LEU A 308 13.18 4.86 -9.91
C LEU A 308 11.71 5.24 -10.06
N ARG A 309 11.01 5.53 -8.95
CA ARG A 309 9.64 6.05 -9.00
C ARG A 309 9.55 7.43 -9.68
N LYS A 310 10.52 8.32 -9.45
CA LYS A 310 10.58 9.65 -10.08
C LYS A 310 10.86 9.52 -11.58
N GLU A 311 11.85 8.72 -11.95
CA GLU A 311 12.28 8.51 -13.33
C GLU A 311 11.21 7.79 -14.17
N SER A 312 10.59 6.73 -13.63
CA SER A 312 9.47 6.06 -14.31
C SER A 312 8.30 7.01 -14.57
N LYS A 313 8.01 7.92 -13.64
CA LYS A 313 6.98 8.94 -13.83
C LYS A 313 7.40 9.98 -14.89
N GLN A 314 8.67 10.38 -14.92
CA GLN A 314 9.16 11.29 -15.95
C GLN A 314 9.05 10.63 -17.33
N LEU A 315 9.45 9.37 -17.46
CA LEU A 315 9.33 8.59 -18.68
C LEU A 315 7.87 8.52 -19.19
N LEU A 316 6.91 8.34 -18.28
CA LEU A 316 5.48 8.38 -18.62
C LEU A 316 5.08 9.73 -19.25
N LEU A 317 5.53 10.85 -18.66
CA LEU A 317 5.24 12.19 -19.17
C LEU A 317 5.93 12.44 -20.52
N ASP A 318 7.13 11.92 -20.70
CA ASP A 318 7.87 12.06 -21.96
C ASP A 318 7.16 11.31 -23.09
N PHE A 319 6.64 10.11 -22.83
CA PHE A 319 5.81 9.37 -23.80
C PHE A 319 4.50 10.08 -24.12
N ASP A 320 3.83 10.68 -23.12
CA ASP A 320 2.62 11.50 -23.34
C ASP A 320 2.92 12.71 -24.23
N GLN A 321 3.99 13.45 -23.94
CA GLN A 321 4.42 14.59 -24.75
C GLN A 321 4.78 14.17 -26.17
N LEU A 322 5.49 13.05 -26.34
CA LEU A 322 5.86 12.51 -27.63
C LEU A 322 4.62 12.12 -28.46
N SER A 323 3.67 11.40 -27.85
CA SER A 323 2.41 11.00 -28.50
C SER A 323 1.60 12.22 -28.95
N ASN A 324 1.44 13.22 -28.08
CA ASN A 324 0.76 14.48 -28.41
C ASN A 324 1.42 15.21 -29.59
N THR A 325 2.76 15.25 -29.62
CA THR A 325 3.51 15.88 -30.71
C THR A 325 3.22 15.17 -32.05
N ILE A 326 3.20 13.84 -32.05
CA ILE A 326 2.92 13.03 -33.24
C ILE A 326 1.48 13.20 -33.72
N PHE A 327 0.50 13.25 -32.81
CA PHE A 327 -0.89 13.53 -33.19
C PHE A 327 -1.04 14.93 -33.80
N ASN A 328 -0.35 15.93 -33.27
CA ASN A 328 -0.36 17.28 -33.84
C ASN A 328 0.21 17.29 -35.27
N MET A 329 1.29 16.56 -35.53
CA MET A 329 1.82 16.38 -36.90
C MET A 329 0.79 15.72 -37.83
N GLY A 330 0.03 14.73 -37.34
CA GLY A 330 -1.06 14.10 -38.08
C GLY A 330 -2.18 15.09 -38.42
N SER A 331 -2.58 15.93 -37.45
CA SER A 331 -3.55 17.00 -37.66
C SER A 331 -3.10 17.98 -38.74
N THR A 332 -1.82 18.39 -38.74
CA THR A 332 -1.27 19.24 -39.80
C THR A 332 -1.33 18.55 -41.17
N CYS A 333 -1.11 17.23 -41.26
CA CYS A 333 -1.29 16.49 -42.51
C CYS A 333 -2.77 16.47 -42.96
N ALA A 334 -3.71 16.39 -42.03
CA ALA A 334 -5.13 16.50 -42.34
C ALA A 334 -5.51 17.88 -42.89
N GLU A 335 -4.93 18.96 -42.35
CA GLU A 335 -5.09 20.32 -42.87
C GLU A 335 -4.52 20.45 -44.28
N LEU A 336 -3.34 19.88 -44.55
CA LEU A 336 -2.74 19.84 -45.89
C LEU A 336 -3.65 19.14 -46.90
N TYR A 337 -4.26 18.01 -46.52
CA TYR A 337 -5.27 17.32 -47.32
C TYR A 337 -6.49 18.21 -47.61
N GLN A 338 -6.99 18.94 -46.62
CA GLN A 338 -8.13 19.84 -46.83
C GLN A 338 -7.81 20.94 -47.85
N LEU A 339 -6.59 21.50 -47.79
CA LEU A 339 -6.13 22.51 -48.74
C LEU A 339 -6.04 21.95 -50.17
N SER A 340 -5.41 20.78 -50.35
CA SER A 340 -5.25 20.16 -51.67
C SER A 340 -6.58 19.69 -52.26
N ASN A 341 -7.46 19.12 -51.43
CA ASN A 341 -8.80 18.72 -51.85
C ASN A 341 -9.65 19.92 -52.28
N LYS A 342 -9.62 21.02 -51.52
CA LYS A 342 -10.31 22.27 -51.90
C LYS A 342 -9.82 22.80 -53.24
N PHE A 343 -8.51 22.80 -53.47
CA PHE A 343 -7.94 23.16 -54.77
C PHE A 343 -8.43 22.26 -55.90
N ASN A 344 -8.38 20.94 -55.71
CA ASN A 344 -8.84 19.93 -56.69
C ASN A 344 -10.34 20.02 -57.00
N GLN A 345 -11.16 20.48 -56.06
CA GLN A 345 -12.59 20.73 -56.26
C GLN A 345 -12.88 22.03 -57.02
N SER A 346 -11.98 23.01 -56.94
CA SER A 346 -12.17 24.36 -57.49
C SER A 346 -11.77 24.49 -58.96
N ILE A 347 -11.15 23.46 -59.55
CA ILE A 347 -10.63 23.49 -60.92
C ILE A 347 -11.16 22.32 -61.78
N PRO A 348 -11.44 22.55 -63.08
CA PRO A 348 -11.89 21.50 -63.98
C PRO A 348 -10.74 20.66 -64.58
N GLN A 349 -9.53 21.21 -64.68
CA GLN A 349 -8.34 20.57 -65.25
C GLN A 349 -7.11 20.78 -64.35
N GLY A 350 -6.13 19.88 -64.41
CA GLY A 350 -4.88 19.99 -63.64
C GLY A 350 -4.96 19.53 -62.18
N LYS A 351 -5.94 18.68 -61.83
CA LYS A 351 -6.08 18.12 -60.47
C LYS A 351 -4.85 17.30 -60.07
N ILE A 352 -4.50 17.34 -58.79
CA ILE A 352 -3.35 16.66 -58.19
C ILE A 352 -3.84 15.63 -57.16
N SER A 353 -4.65 14.66 -57.58
CA SER A 353 -5.27 13.69 -56.66
C SER A 353 -4.26 12.82 -55.91
N GLN A 354 -3.06 12.61 -56.46
CA GLN A 354 -1.98 11.89 -55.76
C GLN A 354 -1.50 12.63 -54.51
N LEU A 355 -1.57 13.97 -54.50
CA LEU A 355 -1.19 14.77 -53.34
C LEU A 355 -2.19 14.60 -52.19
N ASP A 356 -3.48 14.47 -52.50
CA ASP A 356 -4.52 14.15 -51.52
C ASP A 356 -4.24 12.79 -50.85
N ILE A 357 -3.97 11.76 -51.66
CA ILE A 357 -3.69 10.40 -51.16
C ILE A 357 -2.40 10.38 -50.34
N PHE A 358 -1.39 11.15 -50.73
CA PHE A 358 -0.14 11.30 -49.97
C PHE A 358 -0.39 11.88 -48.58
N TYR A 359 -1.10 13.01 -48.47
CA TYR A 359 -1.40 13.62 -47.17
C TYR A 359 -2.29 12.73 -46.28
N ILE A 360 -3.26 12.03 -46.87
CA ILE A 360 -4.04 11.01 -46.15
C ILE A 360 -3.13 9.89 -45.61
N SER A 361 -2.20 9.41 -46.44
CA SER A 361 -1.27 8.33 -46.04
C SER A 361 -0.35 8.77 -44.91
N MET A 362 0.17 10.00 -44.97
CA MET A 362 0.99 10.59 -43.90
C MET A 362 0.20 10.76 -42.60
N ASN A 363 -1.02 11.30 -42.67
CA ASN A 363 -1.89 11.46 -41.50
C ASN A 363 -2.14 10.10 -40.83
N ASN A 364 -2.58 9.10 -41.60
CA ASN A 364 -2.87 7.77 -41.09
C ASN A 364 -1.64 7.13 -40.42
N MET A 365 -0.46 7.25 -41.03
CA MET A 365 0.80 6.76 -40.44
C MET A 365 1.06 7.41 -39.08
N LEU A 366 0.97 8.74 -38.99
CA LEU A 366 1.23 9.49 -37.76
C LEU A 366 0.20 9.18 -36.67
N VAL A 367 -1.08 9.11 -37.00
CA VAL A 367 -2.15 8.75 -36.06
C VAL A 367 -1.94 7.33 -35.52
N GLN A 368 -1.61 6.36 -36.37
CA GLN A 368 -1.33 5.00 -35.92
C GLN A 368 -0.09 4.92 -35.04
N TRP A 369 0.97 5.67 -35.36
CA TRP A 369 2.15 5.76 -34.49
C TRP A 369 1.82 6.41 -33.13
N GLY A 370 1.03 7.48 -33.11
CA GLY A 370 0.55 8.11 -31.89
C GLY A 370 -0.30 7.18 -31.01
N ASN A 371 -1.16 6.37 -31.64
CA ASN A 371 -1.95 5.33 -30.96
C ASN A 371 -1.06 4.23 -30.36
N ASN A 372 -0.07 3.75 -31.11
CA ASN A 372 0.92 2.80 -30.60
C ASN A 372 1.64 3.39 -29.36
N LEU A 373 2.13 4.63 -29.43
CA LEU A 373 2.73 5.29 -28.26
C LEU A 373 1.76 5.43 -27.07
N THR A 374 0.46 5.60 -27.33
CA THR A 374 -0.55 5.63 -26.26
C THR A 374 -0.68 4.27 -25.55
N SER A 375 -0.53 3.16 -26.27
CA SER A 375 -0.41 1.82 -25.66
C SER A 375 0.86 1.72 -24.79
N GLN A 376 1.99 2.25 -25.26
CA GLN A 376 3.24 2.27 -24.51
C GLN A 376 3.13 3.07 -23.20
N ILE A 377 2.40 4.19 -23.19
CA ILE A 377 2.10 4.97 -21.97
C ILE A 377 1.45 4.08 -20.91
N LYS A 378 0.48 3.24 -21.29
CA LYS A 378 -0.19 2.33 -20.36
C LYS A 378 0.79 1.31 -19.79
N ILE A 379 1.62 0.70 -20.64
CA ILE A 379 2.64 -0.28 -20.20
C ILE A 379 3.61 0.37 -19.20
N VAL A 380 4.15 1.55 -19.50
CA VAL A 380 5.06 2.28 -18.59
C VAL A 380 4.37 2.64 -17.27
N GLN A 381 3.10 3.06 -17.33
CA GLN A 381 2.35 3.42 -16.15
C GLN A 381 2.16 2.24 -15.20
N GLU A 382 1.78 1.09 -15.73
CA GLU A 382 1.48 -0.10 -14.93
C GLU A 382 2.76 -0.80 -14.48
N GLU A 383 3.65 -1.08 -15.42
CA GLU A 383 4.79 -1.95 -15.22
C GLU A 383 6.00 -1.23 -14.60
N LEU A 384 6.06 0.10 -14.66
CA LEU A 384 7.11 0.88 -14.01
C LEU A 384 6.57 1.77 -12.90
N CYS A 385 5.65 2.70 -13.21
CA CYS A 385 5.22 3.69 -12.22
C CYS A 385 4.50 3.07 -11.02
N TYR A 386 3.53 2.18 -11.27
CA TYR A 386 2.75 1.55 -10.19
C TYR A 386 3.60 0.52 -9.45
N PHE A 387 4.39 -0.26 -10.19
CA PHE A 387 5.33 -1.23 -9.65
C PHE A 387 6.31 -0.59 -8.65
N PHE A 388 7.13 0.38 -9.08
CA PHE A 388 8.11 1.01 -8.18
C PHE A 388 7.47 1.82 -7.05
N LYS A 389 6.25 2.35 -7.26
CA LYS A 389 5.50 2.97 -6.16
C LYS A 389 5.16 1.97 -5.05
N PHE A 390 4.74 0.76 -5.41
CA PHE A 390 4.39 -0.28 -4.43
C PHE A 390 5.63 -0.77 -3.68
N HIS A 391 6.72 -1.05 -4.40
CA HIS A 391 7.96 -1.54 -3.78
C HIS A 391 8.64 -0.49 -2.91
N HIS A 392 8.64 0.79 -3.31
CA HIS A 392 9.08 1.88 -2.43
C HIS A 392 8.24 1.93 -1.14
N HIS A 393 6.91 1.84 -1.22
CA HIS A 393 6.08 1.80 -0.01
C HIS A 393 6.35 0.56 0.86
N SER A 394 6.69 -0.57 0.25
CA SER A 394 7.02 -1.81 0.98
C SER A 394 8.32 -1.64 1.79
N ILE A 395 9.32 -0.97 1.22
CA ILE A 395 10.56 -0.59 1.93
C ILE A 395 10.28 0.39 3.08
N LEU A 396 9.39 1.37 2.90
CA LEU A 396 9.02 2.27 3.99
C LEU A 396 8.39 1.55 5.17
N VAL A 397 7.56 0.53 4.91
CA VAL A 397 6.96 -0.28 5.99
C VAL A 397 8.03 -1.16 6.65
N LEU A 398 8.94 -1.78 5.88
CA LEU A 398 10.06 -2.54 6.45
C LEU A 398 10.94 -1.66 7.35
N LYS A 399 11.24 -0.43 6.92
CA LYS A 399 12.03 0.53 7.70
C LYS A 399 11.35 0.88 9.03
N GLU A 400 10.03 1.07 9.04
CA GLU A 400 9.27 1.28 10.28
C GLU A 400 9.24 0.04 11.16
N PHE A 401 9.17 -1.16 10.56
CA PHE A 401 9.25 -2.42 11.28
C PHE A 401 10.62 -2.58 11.98
N MET A 402 11.72 -2.27 11.31
CA MET A 402 13.07 -2.38 11.87
C MET A 402 13.31 -1.47 13.09
N LYS A 403 12.61 -0.33 13.19
CA LYS A 403 12.66 0.53 14.39
C LYS A 403 12.17 -0.15 15.66
N GLN A 404 11.32 -1.18 15.55
CA GLN A 404 10.86 -1.92 16.73
C GLN A 404 12.03 -2.62 17.44
N LYS A 405 12.98 -3.17 16.67
CA LYS A 405 14.21 -3.73 17.21
C LYS A 405 15.04 -2.65 17.91
N GLU A 406 15.24 -1.51 17.26
CA GLU A 406 16.03 -0.39 17.83
C GLU A 406 15.43 0.09 19.16
N HIS A 407 14.10 0.21 19.23
CA HIS A 407 13.40 0.56 20.45
C HIS A 407 13.61 -0.49 21.56
N ALA A 408 13.39 -1.77 21.25
CA ALA A 408 13.57 -2.86 22.21
C ALA A 408 15.02 -2.94 22.73
N GLN A 409 16.00 -2.72 21.85
CA GLN A 409 17.41 -2.67 22.21
C GLN A 409 17.70 -1.51 23.18
N GLN A 410 17.25 -0.30 22.83
CA GLN A 410 17.47 0.89 23.67
C GLN A 410 16.80 0.75 25.04
N GLU A 411 15.59 0.19 25.11
CA GLU A 411 14.90 -0.05 26.38
C GLU A 411 15.66 -1.04 27.26
N TYR A 412 16.12 -2.16 26.69
CA TYR A 412 16.92 -3.15 27.40
C TYR A 412 18.24 -2.57 27.91
N GLU A 413 19.02 -1.90 27.06
CA GLU A 413 20.33 -1.34 27.41
C GLU A 413 20.21 -0.25 28.48
N ARG A 414 19.22 0.65 28.36
CA ARG A 414 18.96 1.68 29.38
C ARG A 414 18.57 1.06 30.73
N PHE A 415 17.74 0.02 30.72
CA PHE A 415 17.33 -0.67 31.95
C PHE A 415 18.49 -1.44 32.58
N LYS A 416 19.24 -2.23 31.79
CA LYS A 416 20.44 -2.98 32.20
C LYS A 416 21.44 -2.05 32.90
N SER A 417 21.80 -0.93 32.28
CA SER A 417 22.77 0.02 32.83
C SER A 417 22.31 0.64 34.17
N ARG A 418 21.03 1.03 34.27
CA ARG A 418 20.46 1.56 35.52
C ARG A 418 20.46 0.52 36.64
N LEU A 419 20.08 -0.72 36.33
CA LEU A 419 20.04 -1.81 37.31
C LEU A 419 21.45 -2.17 37.78
N GLU A 420 22.43 -2.23 36.88
CA GLU A 420 23.84 -2.46 37.22
C GLU A 420 24.39 -1.36 38.14
N GLN A 421 24.09 -0.09 37.87
CA GLN A 421 24.48 1.01 38.76
C GLN A 421 23.85 0.88 40.14
N LYS A 422 22.57 0.50 40.21
CA LYS A 422 21.85 0.28 41.47
C LYS A 422 22.45 -0.90 42.25
N LYS A 423 22.69 -2.03 41.60
CA LYS A 423 23.35 -3.21 42.19
C LYS A 423 24.76 -2.89 42.68
N ASN A 424 25.56 -2.14 41.91
CA ASN A 424 26.89 -1.69 42.35
C ASN A 424 26.83 -0.85 43.63
N LYS A 425 25.92 0.12 43.70
CA LYS A 425 25.74 0.95 44.92
C LYS A 425 25.37 0.11 46.14
N LEU A 426 24.42 -0.82 45.99
CA LEU A 426 23.96 -1.70 47.07
C LEU A 426 25.02 -2.72 47.51
N PHE A 427 25.84 -3.20 46.58
CA PHE A 427 26.95 -4.08 46.87
C PHE A 427 28.04 -3.36 47.66
N THR A 428 28.43 -2.15 47.22
CA THR A 428 29.43 -1.33 47.92
C THR A 428 28.98 -0.92 49.32
N SER A 429 27.70 -0.58 49.51
CA SER A 429 27.17 -0.20 50.81
C SER A 429 26.93 -1.39 51.76
N GLN A 430 26.96 -2.62 51.25
CA GLN A 430 26.60 -3.85 51.98
C GLN A 430 25.24 -3.76 52.70
N ASP A 431 24.29 -3.00 52.12
CA ASP A 431 22.95 -2.84 52.71
C ASP A 431 22.04 -4.01 52.28
N PHE A 432 22.24 -5.16 52.93
CA PHE A 432 21.57 -6.42 52.58
C PHE A 432 20.04 -6.36 52.69
N ASN A 433 19.49 -5.47 53.53
CA ASN A 433 18.04 -5.30 53.66
C ASN A 433 17.40 -4.77 52.36
N ARG A 434 18.17 -4.00 51.58
CA ARG A 434 17.72 -3.43 50.29
C ARG A 434 18.03 -4.33 49.09
N TRP A 435 18.59 -5.52 49.31
CA TRP A 435 18.82 -6.49 48.23
C TRP A 435 17.51 -7.18 47.82
N GLU A 436 16.44 -7.04 48.61
CA GLU A 436 15.10 -7.61 48.35
C GLU A 436 15.11 -9.15 48.25
N ILE A 437 16.01 -9.79 49.01
CA ILE A 437 16.17 -11.25 49.09
C ILE A 437 15.48 -11.76 50.35
N PRO A 438 14.79 -12.91 50.31
CA PRO A 438 14.24 -13.55 51.51
C PRO A 438 15.32 -13.76 52.59
N ALA A 439 15.04 -13.35 53.83
CA ALA A 439 16.01 -13.35 54.93
C ALA A 439 16.65 -14.73 55.21
N VAL A 440 15.89 -15.82 55.01
CA VAL A 440 16.38 -17.20 55.16
C VAL A 440 17.47 -17.52 54.14
N GLN A 441 17.27 -17.13 52.88
CA GLN A 441 18.23 -17.35 51.81
C GLN A 441 19.47 -16.47 51.99
N LEU A 442 19.27 -15.20 52.36
CA LEU A 442 20.35 -14.27 52.63
C LEU A 442 21.29 -14.79 53.72
N LYS A 443 20.75 -15.31 54.83
CA LYS A 443 21.55 -15.89 55.91
C LYS A 443 22.38 -17.08 55.43
N ALA A 444 21.79 -17.99 54.66
CA ALA A 444 22.50 -19.13 54.09
C ALA A 444 23.66 -18.70 53.14
N PHE A 445 23.46 -17.64 52.35
CA PHE A 445 24.49 -17.09 51.48
C PHE A 445 25.61 -16.39 52.27
N GLN A 446 25.28 -15.71 53.37
CA GLN A 446 26.25 -15.09 54.27
C GLN A 446 27.10 -16.13 54.99
N ASP A 447 26.47 -17.19 55.53
CA ASP A 447 27.15 -18.30 56.19
C ASP A 447 28.14 -19.02 55.26
N SER A 448 27.88 -18.98 53.94
CA SER A 448 28.73 -19.55 52.89
C SER A 448 29.72 -18.54 52.26
N ASN A 449 29.83 -17.31 52.78
CA ASN A 449 30.63 -16.20 52.23
C ASN A 449 30.32 -15.81 50.76
N LEU A 450 29.19 -16.25 50.20
CA LEU A 450 28.83 -16.00 48.81
C LEU A 450 28.44 -14.55 48.54
N THR A 451 27.98 -13.82 49.55
CA THR A 451 27.61 -12.40 49.45
C THR A 451 28.80 -11.45 49.24
N GLN A 452 30.04 -11.94 49.31
CA GLN A 452 31.24 -11.17 48.96
C GLN A 452 31.64 -11.34 47.48
N ASN A 453 31.11 -12.38 46.81
CA ASN A 453 31.30 -12.55 45.38
C ASN A 453 30.36 -11.59 44.63
N LYS A 454 30.94 -10.61 43.93
CA LYS A 454 30.19 -9.59 43.18
C LYS A 454 29.27 -10.20 42.13
N GLU A 455 29.76 -11.17 41.37
CA GLU A 455 29.01 -11.81 40.29
C GLU A 455 27.79 -12.57 40.84
N PHE A 456 28.01 -13.40 41.87
CA PHE A 456 26.93 -14.11 42.54
C PHE A 456 25.92 -13.15 43.18
N SER A 457 26.40 -12.13 43.89
CA SER A 457 25.56 -11.12 44.54
C SER A 457 24.67 -10.39 43.53
N PHE A 458 25.20 -10.08 42.34
CA PHE A 458 24.44 -9.44 41.28
C PHE A 458 23.35 -10.34 40.70
N GLN A 459 23.51 -11.66 40.71
CA GLN A 459 22.49 -12.60 40.25
C GLN A 459 21.30 -12.68 41.20
N ILE A 460 21.54 -12.52 42.51
CA ILE A 460 20.50 -12.68 43.54
C ILE A 460 19.86 -11.34 43.97
N MET A 461 20.54 -10.21 43.79
CA MET A 461 20.03 -8.88 44.15
C MET A 461 18.85 -8.45 43.28
N LEU A 462 17.86 -7.81 43.90
CA LEU A 462 16.74 -7.15 43.24
C LEU A 462 16.03 -8.12 42.28
N PRO A 463 15.48 -9.25 42.78
CA PRO A 463 14.98 -10.33 41.94
C PRO A 463 13.87 -9.88 40.99
N GLN A 464 12.99 -8.97 41.42
CA GLN A 464 11.90 -8.45 40.57
C GLN A 464 12.43 -7.63 39.39
N GLU A 465 13.34 -6.68 39.64
CA GLU A 465 13.96 -5.88 38.55
C GLU A 465 14.84 -6.75 37.65
N THR A 466 15.46 -7.79 38.19
CA THR A 466 16.26 -8.76 37.41
C THR A 466 15.38 -9.56 36.44
N ILE A 467 14.17 -9.95 36.85
CA ILE A 467 13.17 -10.59 35.95
C ILE A 467 12.77 -9.62 34.84
N ILE A 468 12.48 -8.35 35.17
CA ILE A 468 12.13 -7.33 34.17
C ILE A 468 13.27 -7.14 33.16
N GLN A 469 14.53 -7.08 33.62
CA GLN A 469 15.69 -6.98 32.72
C GLN A 469 15.76 -8.17 31.76
N GLU A 470 15.53 -9.39 32.26
CA GLU A 470 15.54 -10.61 31.46
C GLU A 470 14.38 -10.64 30.45
N ASP A 471 13.19 -10.18 30.82
CA ASP A 471 12.06 -10.04 29.90
C ASP A 471 12.36 -9.04 28.77
N LEU A 472 12.93 -7.88 29.10
CA LEU A 472 13.36 -6.89 28.10
C LEU A 472 14.45 -7.45 27.18
N LYS A 473 15.42 -8.20 27.73
CA LYS A 473 16.45 -8.89 26.93
C LYS A 473 15.83 -9.88 25.95
N ASN A 474 14.86 -10.67 26.42
CA ASN A 474 14.15 -11.66 25.60
C ASN A 474 13.34 -10.98 24.50
N ILE A 475 12.67 -9.85 24.77
CA ILE A 475 11.96 -9.06 23.75
C ILE A 475 12.93 -8.51 22.69
N PHE A 476 14.06 -7.95 23.11
CA PHE A 476 15.10 -7.50 22.18
C PHE A 476 15.62 -8.67 21.32
N ALA A 477 15.96 -9.81 21.94
CA ALA A 477 16.43 -11.00 21.26
C ALA A 477 15.43 -11.54 20.22
N TYR A 478 14.13 -11.46 20.52
CA TYR A 478 13.07 -11.78 19.57
C TYR A 478 13.11 -10.86 18.34
N TYR A 479 13.04 -9.54 18.54
CA TYR A 479 13.04 -8.59 17.41
C TYR A 479 14.35 -8.56 16.64
N ASN A 480 15.48 -8.91 17.28
CA ASN A 480 16.77 -9.02 16.64
C ASN A 480 16.79 -10.16 15.61
N ASN A 481 16.27 -11.33 15.99
CA ASN A 481 16.10 -12.46 15.08
C ASN A 481 15.01 -12.20 14.03
N GLN A 482 13.88 -11.63 14.45
CA GLN A 482 12.75 -11.38 13.56
C GLN A 482 13.06 -10.35 12.47
N SER A 483 13.89 -9.34 12.79
CA SER A 483 14.39 -8.38 11.81
C SER A 483 15.21 -9.07 10.70
N TYR A 484 16.09 -9.99 11.07
CA TYR A 484 16.84 -10.79 10.09
C TYR A 484 15.92 -11.62 9.19
N LEU A 485 14.95 -12.32 9.78
CA LEU A 485 14.00 -13.16 9.04
C LEU A 485 13.15 -12.35 8.06
N GLU A 486 12.56 -11.24 8.50
CA GLU A 486 11.65 -10.44 7.66
C GLU A 486 12.39 -9.65 6.58
N VAL A 487 13.60 -9.14 6.86
CA VAL A 487 14.44 -8.49 5.84
C VAL A 487 14.86 -9.50 4.76
N THR A 488 15.36 -10.66 5.18
CA THR A 488 15.81 -11.72 4.26
C THR A 488 14.65 -12.18 3.37
N LYS A 489 13.52 -12.52 4.00
CA LYS A 489 12.30 -12.94 3.31
C LYS A 489 11.79 -11.89 2.32
N LEU A 490 11.81 -10.60 2.66
CA LEU A 490 11.39 -9.55 1.74
C LEU A 490 12.28 -9.50 0.50
N PHE A 491 13.61 -9.50 0.69
CA PHE A 491 14.54 -9.40 -0.44
C PHE A 491 14.57 -10.66 -1.31
N GLU A 492 14.46 -11.85 -0.72
CA GLU A 492 14.33 -13.10 -1.48
C GLU A 492 13.05 -13.11 -2.33
N ASN A 493 11.91 -12.74 -1.74
CA ASN A 493 10.65 -12.61 -2.49
C ASN A 493 10.75 -11.54 -3.59
N THR A 494 11.47 -10.44 -3.32
CA THR A 494 11.70 -9.37 -4.29
C THR A 494 12.41 -9.89 -5.53
N VAL A 495 13.41 -10.78 -5.38
CA VAL A 495 14.12 -11.37 -6.51
C VAL A 495 13.17 -12.13 -7.43
N SER A 496 12.33 -13.01 -6.86
CA SER A 496 11.36 -13.78 -7.65
C SER A 496 10.31 -12.87 -8.29
N GLU A 497 9.73 -11.94 -7.53
CA GLU A 497 8.68 -11.04 -8.03
C GLU A 497 9.21 -10.13 -9.14
N PHE A 498 10.42 -9.59 -9.01
CA PHE A 498 11.02 -8.73 -10.04
C PHE A 498 11.33 -9.52 -11.30
N SER A 499 11.86 -10.75 -11.17
CA SER A 499 12.15 -11.61 -12.31
C SER A 499 10.90 -11.88 -13.14
N ASP A 500 9.81 -12.30 -12.50
CA ASP A 500 8.54 -12.59 -13.18
C ASP A 500 7.92 -11.33 -13.80
N HIS A 501 7.94 -10.22 -13.05
CA HIS A 501 7.42 -8.94 -13.50
C HIS A 501 8.17 -8.42 -14.73
N PHE A 502 9.51 -8.36 -14.69
CA PHE A 502 10.30 -7.83 -15.80
C PHE A 502 10.32 -8.76 -17.01
N THR A 503 10.10 -10.07 -16.83
CA THR A 503 9.87 -11.01 -17.95
C THR A 503 8.57 -10.67 -18.68
N THR A 504 7.51 -10.35 -17.93
CA THR A 504 6.23 -9.91 -18.49
C THR A 504 6.38 -8.56 -19.19
N PHE A 505 7.02 -7.58 -18.54
CA PHE A 505 7.30 -6.28 -19.13
C PHE A 505 8.09 -6.39 -20.44
N CYS A 506 9.16 -7.18 -20.49
CA CYS A 506 9.93 -7.40 -21.72
C CYS A 506 9.07 -8.02 -22.84
N SER A 507 8.14 -8.91 -22.50
CA SER A 507 7.21 -9.52 -23.46
C SER A 507 6.24 -8.47 -24.03
N LEU A 508 5.70 -7.60 -23.18
CA LEU A 508 4.84 -6.47 -23.59
C LEU A 508 5.60 -5.48 -24.48
N GLN A 509 6.85 -5.15 -24.14
CA GLN A 509 7.70 -4.28 -24.97
C GLN A 509 7.98 -4.89 -26.35
N LYS A 510 8.22 -6.21 -26.41
CA LYS A 510 8.41 -6.92 -27.68
C LYS A 510 7.16 -6.84 -28.57
N GLU A 511 5.98 -7.07 -28.00
CA GLU A 511 4.70 -6.98 -28.71
C GLU A 511 4.46 -5.55 -29.24
N GLN A 512 4.70 -4.56 -28.38
CA GLN A 512 4.61 -3.15 -28.72
C GLN A 512 5.48 -2.75 -29.92
N ILE A 513 6.73 -3.21 -29.96
CA ILE A 513 7.66 -2.96 -31.08
C ILE A 513 7.20 -3.69 -32.35
N ALA A 514 6.65 -4.89 -32.22
CA ALA A 514 6.13 -5.65 -33.36
C ALA A 514 4.93 -4.96 -34.01
N GLU A 515 4.01 -4.40 -33.21
CA GLU A 515 2.91 -3.57 -33.70
C GLU A 515 3.43 -2.32 -34.42
N GLN A 516 4.43 -1.65 -33.84
CA GLN A 516 5.03 -0.46 -34.46
C GLN A 516 5.68 -0.80 -35.80
N LYS A 517 6.37 -1.93 -35.90
CA LYS A 517 6.93 -2.44 -37.16
C LYS A 517 5.84 -2.63 -38.21
N LEU A 518 4.68 -3.19 -37.85
CA LEU A 518 3.57 -3.38 -38.80
C LEU A 518 3.05 -2.04 -39.34
N ILE A 519 2.98 -1.02 -38.49
CA ILE A 519 2.62 0.35 -38.92
C ILE A 519 3.61 0.87 -39.97
N TRP A 520 4.91 0.66 -39.75
CA TRP A 520 5.94 1.06 -40.70
C TRP A 520 5.89 0.27 -42.01
N ASP A 521 5.76 -1.05 -41.94
CA ASP A 521 5.66 -1.92 -43.11
C ASP A 521 4.46 -1.49 -44.00
N GLN A 522 3.29 -1.23 -43.39
CA GLN A 522 2.11 -0.76 -44.11
C GLN A 522 2.31 0.64 -44.72
N SER A 523 2.97 1.53 -43.99
CA SER A 523 3.23 2.90 -44.45
C SER A 523 4.19 2.92 -45.64
N ILE A 524 5.21 2.06 -45.62
CA ILE A 524 6.14 1.86 -46.75
C ILE A 524 5.34 1.43 -48.00
N VAL A 525 4.49 0.41 -47.88
CA VAL A 525 3.67 -0.07 -49.01
C VAL A 525 2.78 1.05 -49.57
N ASN A 526 2.09 1.79 -48.70
CA ASN A 526 1.22 2.89 -49.11
C ASN A 526 1.99 3.98 -49.89
N LEU A 527 3.18 4.36 -49.41
CA LEU A 527 4.00 5.38 -50.04
C LEU A 527 4.66 4.90 -51.35
N THR A 528 5.12 3.64 -51.41
CA THR A 528 5.67 3.06 -52.65
C THR A 528 4.62 2.98 -53.75
N ASN A 529 3.38 2.60 -53.41
CA ASN A 529 2.28 2.54 -54.37
C ASN A 529 1.94 3.90 -55.00
N LEU A 530 2.21 5.01 -54.28
CA LEU A 530 2.06 6.36 -54.81
C LEU A 530 3.14 6.71 -55.83
N GLN A 531 4.37 6.22 -55.63
CA GLN A 531 5.51 6.52 -56.49
C GLN A 531 5.46 5.74 -57.82
N TYR A 532 4.91 4.51 -57.82
CA TYR A 532 4.82 3.63 -59.00
C TYR A 532 3.41 3.10 -59.30
N PRO A 533 2.43 3.96 -59.65
CA PRO A 533 1.04 3.53 -59.82
C PRO A 533 0.81 2.50 -60.94
N LYS A 534 1.74 2.39 -61.91
CA LYS A 534 1.57 1.60 -63.15
C LYS A 534 2.30 0.24 -63.17
N GLU A 535 3.14 -0.07 -62.19
CA GLU A 535 3.95 -1.31 -62.21
C GLU A 535 3.23 -2.54 -61.64
N LEU A 536 2.19 -2.36 -60.81
CA LEU A 536 1.41 -3.47 -60.23
C LEU A 536 0.43 -4.13 -61.21
N ILE A 537 0.03 -3.44 -62.28
CA ILE A 537 -0.85 -4.02 -63.32
C ILE A 537 -0.08 -5.05 -64.20
N LYS A 538 1.26 -5.01 -64.20
CA LYS A 538 2.09 -5.94 -65.01
C LYS A 538 2.47 -7.25 -64.30
N LYS A 539 2.08 -7.47 -63.04
CA LYS A 539 2.38 -8.73 -62.30
C LYS A 539 1.19 -9.70 -62.20
N CYS A 540 0.05 -9.39 -62.82
CA CYS A 540 -1.13 -10.28 -62.89
C CYS A 540 -1.60 -10.57 -64.34
N THR A 541 -0.68 -10.60 -65.29
CA THR A 541 -0.83 -11.23 -66.62
C THR A 541 0.31 -12.21 -66.80
#